data_AF-A0A353UI17-F1
#
_entry.id   AF-A0A353UI17-F1
#
_cell.length_a   1.000
_cell.length_b   1.000
_cell.length_c   1.000
_cell.angle_alpha   90.00
_cell.angle_beta   90.00
_cell.angle_gamma   90.00
#
_symmetry.space_group_name_H-M   'P 1'
#
loop_
_entity.id
_entity.type
_entity.pdbx_description
1 polymer ?
#
loop_
_entity_poly.entity_id
_entity_poly.type
_entity_poly.pdbx_seq_one_letter_code
_entity_poly.pdbx_strand_id
1 'polypeptide(L)'
;DGKTFLYSPPQFTIGGNNVPGLRKIGRYVEAGKRHFAQQSQYLIPTEYDSEWKFITFRKVFESKSNEHVLREITISKDVKAKLMKELSEMNINRYTMYLNEDALIKSLADEWALENALLGKT
;
A
#
# COMPACT_ATOMS: atom_id res chain seq x y z
N ASP A 1 -5.18 10.54 -16.55
CA ASP A 1 -4.73 10.45 -15.14
C ASP A 1 -5.11 9.12 -14.54
N GLY A 2 -4.45 8.71 -13.46
CA GLY A 2 -4.75 7.46 -12.75
C GLY A 2 -5.43 7.75 -11.42
N LYS A 3 -6.57 7.11 -11.16
CA LYS A 3 -7.23 7.19 -9.85
C LYS A 3 -6.66 6.13 -8.91
N THR A 4 -6.40 6.51 -7.66
CA THR A 4 -6.00 5.58 -6.60
C THR A 4 -6.58 6.05 -5.26
N PHE A 5 -6.48 5.21 -4.23
CA PHE A 5 -6.95 5.52 -2.89
C PHE A 5 -5.78 5.68 -1.93
N LEU A 6 -5.83 6.74 -1.13
CA LEU A 6 -4.91 7.01 -0.04
C LEU A 6 -5.60 6.74 1.30
N TYR A 7 -5.05 5.81 2.07
CA TYR A 7 -5.46 5.57 3.44
C TYR A 7 -4.74 6.53 4.39
N SER A 8 -5.48 7.14 5.31
CA SER A 8 -4.94 7.92 6.42
C SER A 8 -5.44 7.32 7.75
N PRO A 9 -4.53 6.96 8.68
CA PRO A 9 -4.93 6.49 9.99
C PRO A 9 -5.55 7.61 10.82
N PRO A 10 -6.42 7.28 11.79
CA PRO A 10 -6.98 8.28 12.69
C PRO A 10 -5.89 8.88 13.56
N GLN A 11 -6.05 10.14 13.97
CA GLN A 11 -5.11 10.81 14.88
C GLN A 11 -5.12 10.19 16.28
N PHE A 12 -6.30 9.76 16.72
CA PHE A 12 -6.52 9.07 17.98
C PHE A 12 -7.30 7.78 17.72
N THR A 13 -6.94 6.72 18.42
CA THR A 13 -7.64 5.43 18.32
C THR A 13 -8.38 5.15 19.61
N ILE A 14 -9.68 4.90 19.50
CA ILE A 14 -10.50 4.38 20.57
C ILE A 14 -10.37 2.85 20.57
N GLY A 15 -10.08 2.29 21.74
CA GLY A 15 -10.09 0.85 21.98
C GLY A 15 -11.31 0.42 22.80
N GLY A 16 -11.69 -0.85 22.69
CA GLY A 16 -12.79 -1.43 23.45
C GLY A 16 -13.33 -2.70 22.80
N ASN A 17 -14.32 -3.30 23.46
CA ASN A 17 -15.07 -4.41 22.89
C ASN A 17 -15.99 -3.89 21.79
N ASN A 18 -16.15 -4.65 20.72
CA ASN A 18 -16.95 -4.34 19.54
C ASN A 18 -16.55 -3.00 18.89
N VAL A 19 -15.25 -2.68 18.94
CA VAL A 19 -14.66 -1.53 18.26
C VAL A 19 -13.83 -2.01 17.05
N PRO A 20 -14.36 -1.89 15.82
CA PRO A 20 -13.61 -2.13 14.60
C PRO A 20 -12.38 -1.23 14.49
N GLY A 21 -11.25 -1.81 14.06
CA GLY A 21 -10.04 -1.05 13.81
C GLY A 21 -9.09 -1.73 12.82
N LEU A 22 -8.25 -0.89 12.18
CA LEU A 22 -7.16 -1.35 11.33
C LEU A 22 -5.88 -1.47 12.16
N ARG A 23 -5.36 -2.70 12.29
CA ARG A 23 -4.11 -2.99 13.00
C ARG A 23 -2.97 -3.12 12.00
N LYS A 24 -1.90 -2.37 12.25
CA LYS A 24 -0.63 -2.57 11.55
C LYS A 24 0.08 -3.78 12.16
N ILE A 25 0.40 -4.74 11.31
CA ILE A 25 1.28 -5.84 11.67
C ILE A 25 2.71 -5.39 11.36
N GLY A 26 3.53 -5.38 12.41
CA GLY A 26 4.93 -4.99 12.33
C GLY A 26 5.82 -6.02 11.63
N ARG A 27 7.13 -5.79 11.69
CA ARG A 27 8.16 -6.57 10.97
C ARG A 27 8.38 -8.00 11.50
N TYR A 28 7.82 -8.32 12.67
CA TYR A 28 8.02 -9.61 13.35
C TYR A 28 6.89 -10.58 13.03
N VAL A 29 6.61 -10.77 11.74
CA VAL A 29 5.66 -11.78 11.28
C VAL A 29 6.28 -12.66 10.21
N GLU A 30 5.86 -13.91 10.21
CA GLU A 30 6.09 -14.79 9.08
C GLU A 30 5.28 -14.26 7.88
N ALA A 31 5.99 -13.78 6.87
CA ALA A 31 5.42 -13.18 5.68
C ALA A 31 6.11 -13.69 4.43
N GLY A 32 5.44 -13.55 3.27
CA GLY A 32 6.03 -13.92 1.99
C GLY A 32 7.23 -13.01 1.65
N LYS A 33 8.18 -13.54 0.87
CA LYS A 33 9.39 -12.82 0.41
C LYS A 33 9.12 -11.40 -0.12
N ARG A 34 7.99 -11.21 -0.82
CA ARG A 34 7.55 -9.92 -1.38
C ARG A 34 7.35 -8.84 -0.31
N HIS A 35 6.84 -9.22 0.86
CA HIS A 35 6.59 -8.29 1.97
C HIS A 35 7.89 -7.66 2.48
N PHE A 36 8.92 -8.49 2.62
CA PHE A 36 10.26 -8.05 3.03
C PHE A 36 10.94 -7.23 1.94
N ALA A 37 10.87 -7.67 0.68
CA ALA A 37 11.46 -6.94 -0.45
C ALA A 37 10.91 -5.51 -0.56
N GLN A 38 9.60 -5.34 -0.37
CA GLN A 38 8.91 -4.05 -0.45
C GLN A 38 8.98 -3.23 0.84
N GLN A 39 9.64 -3.72 1.89
CA GLN A 39 9.69 -3.10 3.22
C GLN A 39 8.30 -2.69 3.77
N SER A 40 7.26 -3.44 3.39
CA SER A 40 5.87 -3.06 3.63
C SER A 40 5.41 -3.42 5.05
N GLN A 41 4.31 -2.83 5.50
CA GLN A 41 3.59 -3.22 6.71
C GLN A 41 2.22 -3.74 6.32
N TYR A 42 1.78 -4.87 6.88
CA TYR A 42 0.43 -5.33 6.65
C TYR A 42 -0.55 -4.55 7.50
N LEU A 43 -1.73 -4.32 6.94
CA LEU A 43 -2.85 -3.71 7.64
C LEU A 43 -3.96 -4.75 7.67
N ILE A 44 -4.38 -5.17 8.86
CA ILE A 44 -5.46 -6.13 9.04
C ILE A 44 -6.67 -5.48 9.73
N PRO A 45 -7.89 -5.71 9.22
CA PRO A 45 -9.13 -5.29 9.87
C PRO A 45 -9.52 -6.27 10.98
N THR A 46 -9.63 -5.78 12.21
CA THR A 46 -9.92 -6.60 13.39
C THR A 46 -10.92 -5.94 14.33
N GLU A 47 -11.60 -6.76 15.11
CA GLU A 47 -12.45 -6.35 16.22
C GLU A 47 -12.29 -7.36 17.35
N TYR A 48 -12.43 -6.90 18.59
CA TYR A 48 -12.42 -7.76 19.77
C TYR A 48 -13.81 -7.77 20.39
N ASP A 49 -14.31 -8.94 20.75
CA ASP A 49 -15.56 -9.09 21.50
C ASP A 49 -15.30 -9.97 22.73
N SER A 50 -15.37 -11.29 22.57
CA SER A 50 -14.81 -12.30 23.48
C SER A 50 -13.45 -12.83 23.02
N GLU A 51 -13.13 -12.65 21.74
CA GLU A 51 -11.89 -13.06 21.07
C GLU A 51 -11.60 -12.10 19.91
N TRP A 52 -10.36 -12.14 19.40
CA TRP A 52 -9.99 -11.39 18.20
C TRP A 52 -10.57 -12.01 16.95
N LYS A 53 -11.29 -11.22 16.16
CA LYS A 53 -11.90 -11.65 14.91
C LYS A 53 -11.40 -10.78 13.75
N PHE A 54 -11.12 -11.42 12.62
CA PHE A 54 -10.95 -10.69 11.36
C PHE A 54 -12.31 -10.21 10.87
N ILE A 55 -12.37 -8.96 10.46
CA ILE A 55 -13.59 -8.34 9.91
C ILE A 55 -13.32 -7.78 8.52
N THR A 56 -14.32 -7.24 7.84
CA THR A 56 -14.08 -6.60 6.54
C THR A 56 -13.53 -5.19 6.72
N PHE A 57 -12.72 -4.72 5.76
CA PHE A 57 -12.32 -3.30 5.71
C PHE A 57 -13.54 -2.38 5.68
N ARG A 58 -14.59 -2.78 4.96
CA ARG A 58 -15.87 -2.06 4.89
C ARG A 58 -16.44 -1.80 6.29
N LYS A 59 -16.48 -2.81 7.16
CA LYS A 59 -16.96 -2.66 8.54
C LYS A 59 -16.15 -1.63 9.33
N VAL A 60 -14.84 -1.55 9.09
CA VAL A 60 -13.99 -0.55 9.76
C VAL A 60 -14.28 0.86 9.26
N PHE A 61 -14.42 1.06 7.95
CA PHE A 61 -14.69 2.39 7.38
C PHE A 61 -16.14 2.88 7.59
N GLU A 62 -17.10 1.98 7.83
CA GLU A 62 -18.48 2.33 8.20
C GLU A 62 -18.62 2.62 9.71
N SER A 63 -17.61 2.27 10.52
CA SER A 63 -17.61 2.50 11.96
C SER A 63 -17.34 3.96 12.30
N LYS A 64 -18.09 4.52 13.26
CA LYS A 64 -17.88 5.89 13.78
C LYS A 64 -16.86 5.96 14.93
N SER A 65 -16.41 4.83 15.44
CA SER A 65 -15.54 4.78 16.63
C SER A 65 -14.12 5.26 16.34
N ASN A 66 -13.62 5.02 15.13
CA ASN A 66 -12.29 5.41 14.69
C ASN A 66 -12.43 6.07 13.32
N GLU A 67 -12.01 7.33 13.19
CA GLU A 67 -12.10 8.10 11.95
C GLU A 67 -11.04 7.65 10.93
N HIS A 68 -11.18 6.42 10.43
CA HIS A 68 -10.37 5.92 9.32
C HIS A 68 -10.80 6.62 8.03
N VAL A 69 -9.87 7.28 7.35
CA VAL A 69 -10.17 8.03 6.12
C VAL A 69 -9.53 7.36 4.92
N LEU A 70 -10.34 7.12 3.88
CA LEU A 70 -9.89 6.71 2.56
C LEU A 70 -10.20 7.85 1.58
N ARG A 71 -9.17 8.44 0.97
CA ARG A 71 -9.34 9.54 -0.01
C ARG A 71 -9.04 9.02 -1.40
N GLU A 72 -9.96 9.20 -2.34
CA GLU A 72 -9.65 9.03 -3.76
C GLU A 72 -8.76 10.21 -4.19
N ILE A 73 -7.60 9.91 -4.76
CA ILE A 73 -6.69 10.88 -5.34
C ILE A 73 -6.51 10.58 -6.83
N THR A 74 -6.28 11.64 -7.61
CA THR A 74 -5.97 11.54 -9.02
C THR A 74 -4.50 11.90 -9.23
N ILE A 75 -3.73 10.97 -9.77
CA ILE A 75 -2.32 11.18 -10.09
C ILE A 75 -2.25 11.66 -11.53
N SER A 76 -1.79 12.91 -11.70
CA SER A 76 -1.52 13.49 -13.02
C SER A 76 -0.48 12.66 -13.77
N LYS A 77 -0.64 12.56 -15.10
CA LYS A 77 0.36 11.94 -15.98
C LYS A 77 1.75 12.58 -15.83
N ASP A 78 1.83 13.88 -15.60
CA ASP A 78 3.10 14.63 -15.55
C ASP A 78 3.97 14.20 -14.36
N VAL A 79 3.34 13.89 -13.23
CA VAL A 79 4.03 13.47 -12.01
C VAL A 79 4.24 11.95 -11.98
N LYS A 80 3.52 11.20 -12.82
CA LYS A 80 3.55 9.74 -12.81
C LYS A 80 4.95 9.18 -13.03
N ALA A 81 5.72 9.69 -13.98
CA ALA A 81 7.07 9.20 -14.26
C ALA A 81 7.99 9.39 -13.03
N LYS A 82 7.94 10.58 -12.41
CA LYS A 82 8.68 10.87 -11.19
C LYS A 82 8.28 9.93 -10.04
N LEU A 83 6.97 9.78 -9.80
CA LEU A 83 6.45 8.89 -8.75
C LEU A 83 6.86 7.43 -8.97
N MET A 84 6.78 6.94 -10.21
CA MET A 84 7.18 5.56 -10.53
C MET A 84 8.68 5.33 -10.29
N LYS A 85 9.52 6.34 -10.57
CA LYS A 85 10.95 6.29 -10.25
C LYS A 85 11.20 6.23 -8.75
N GLU A 86 10.55 7.11 -7.97
CA GLU A 86 10.66 7.11 -6.51
C GLU A 86 10.22 5.76 -5.91
N LEU A 87 9.11 5.19 -6.41
CA LEU A 87 8.66 3.85 -5.99
C LEU A 87 9.71 2.78 -6.30
N SER A 88 10.34 2.82 -7.48
CA SER A 88 11.40 1.88 -7.86
C SER A 88 12.61 1.99 -6.93
N GLU A 89 13.03 3.22 -6.59
CA GLU A 89 14.11 3.50 -5.62
C GLU A 89 13.78 2.98 -4.22
N MET A 90 12.49 2.91 -3.86
CA MET A 90 11.99 2.28 -2.63
C MET A 90 11.82 0.76 -2.75
N ASN A 91 12.34 0.14 -3.82
CA ASN A 91 12.20 -1.29 -4.12
C ASN A 91 10.73 -1.72 -4.30
N ILE A 92 9.88 -0.82 -4.77
CA ILE A 92 8.48 -1.07 -5.13
C ILE A 92 8.41 -1.04 -6.67
N ASN A 93 8.70 -2.18 -7.29
CA ASN A 93 8.67 -2.37 -8.73
C ASN A 93 8.01 -3.71 -9.07
N ARG A 94 7.83 -4.01 -10.36
CA ARG A 94 7.16 -5.25 -10.77
C ARG A 94 7.87 -6.49 -10.25
N TYR A 95 9.20 -6.51 -10.28
CA TYR A 95 9.96 -7.65 -9.78
C TYR A 95 9.70 -7.89 -8.30
N THR A 96 9.76 -6.88 -7.45
CA THR A 96 9.53 -7.07 -5.99
C THR A 96 8.08 -7.38 -5.65
N MET A 97 7.13 -7.01 -6.51
CA MET A 97 5.72 -7.41 -6.40
C MET A 97 5.48 -8.89 -6.72
N TYR A 98 6.10 -9.42 -7.76
CA TYR A 98 5.75 -10.75 -8.32
C TYR A 98 6.83 -11.82 -8.11
N LEU A 99 8.09 -11.41 -7.90
CA LEU A 99 9.26 -12.27 -7.68
C LEU A 99 9.42 -13.38 -8.71
N ASN A 100 9.28 -13.04 -10.00
CA ASN A 100 9.48 -13.97 -11.12
C ASN A 100 10.28 -13.31 -12.26
N GLU A 101 10.80 -14.13 -13.16
CA GLU A 101 11.69 -13.72 -14.26
C GLU A 101 11.00 -12.76 -15.23
N ASP A 102 9.76 -13.03 -15.60
CA ASP A 102 8.97 -12.13 -16.47
C ASP A 102 8.82 -10.74 -15.86
N ALA A 103 8.61 -10.66 -14.55
CA ALA A 103 8.49 -9.39 -13.83
C ALA A 103 9.83 -8.67 -13.72
N LEU A 104 10.95 -9.41 -13.66
CA LEU A 104 12.30 -8.85 -13.69
C LEU A 104 12.59 -8.17 -15.04
N ILE A 105 12.30 -8.87 -16.15
CA ILE A 105 12.48 -8.30 -17.49
C ILE A 105 11.62 -7.05 -17.65
N LYS A 106 10.36 -7.11 -17.20
CA LYS A 106 9.45 -5.96 -17.24
C LYS A 106 9.92 -4.79 -16.37
N SER A 107 10.50 -5.04 -15.19
CA SER A 107 11.02 -3.94 -14.36
C SER A 107 12.20 -3.23 -15.00
N LEU A 108 13.09 -3.96 -15.69
CA LEU A 108 14.21 -3.37 -16.44
C LEU A 108 13.70 -2.51 -17.61
N ALA A 109 12.68 -2.99 -18.33
CA ALA A 109 12.04 -2.22 -19.40
C ALA A 109 11.34 -0.96 -18.87
N ASP A 110 10.66 -1.06 -17.71
CA ASP A 110 10.05 0.10 -17.06
C ASP A 110 11.12 1.13 -16.66
N GLU A 111 12.25 0.70 -16.11
CA GLU A 111 13.36 1.58 -15.70
C GLU A 111 13.94 2.36 -16.88
N TRP A 112 14.26 1.66 -17.98
CA TRP A 112 14.72 2.29 -19.21
C TRP A 112 13.71 3.31 -19.77
N ALA A 113 12.41 2.98 -19.75
CA ALA A 113 11.37 3.90 -20.20
C ALA A 113 11.25 5.14 -19.31
N LEU A 114 11.42 4.98 -17.99
CA LEU A 114 11.38 6.09 -17.02
C LEU A 114 12.56 7.04 -17.20
N GLU A 115 13.77 6.53 -17.44
CA GLU A 115 14.94 7.36 -17.70
C GLU A 115 14.75 8.24 -18.94
N ASN A 116 14.26 7.68 -20.04
CA ASN A 116 14.00 8.43 -21.27
C ASN A 116 12.91 9.50 -21.10
N ALA A 117 11.83 9.16 -20.39
CA ALA A 117 10.74 10.09 -20.09
C ALA A 117 11.21 11.28 -19.24
N LEU A 118 12.11 11.05 -18.27
CA LEU A 118 12.65 12.11 -17.41
C LEU A 118 13.72 12.97 -18.09
N LEU A 119 14.45 12.42 -19.07
CA LEU A 119 15.44 13.14 -19.88
C LEU A 119 14.81 13.96 -21.01
N GLY A 120 13.47 13.95 -21.16
CA GLY A 120 12.77 14.63 -22.25
C GLY A 120 13.09 14.05 -23.63
N LYS A 121 13.62 12.82 -23.69
CA LYS A 121 13.95 12.11 -24.92
C LYS A 121 12.81 11.16 -25.27
N THR A 122 11.71 11.73 -25.74
CA THR A 122 10.62 11.00 -26.41
C THR A 122 10.12 11.82 -27.56
#